data_AF-A0A4S1CCT3-F1
#
_entry.id   AF-A0A4S1CCT3-F1
#
_cell.length_a   1.000
_cell.length_b   1.000
_cell.length_c   1.000
_cell.angle_alpha   90.00
_cell.angle_beta   90.00
_cell.angle_gamma   90.00
#
_symmetry.space_group_name_H-M   'P 1'
#
loop_
_entity.id
_entity.type
_entity.pdbx_description
1 polymer ?
#
loop_
_entity_poly.entity_id
_entity_poly.type
_entity_poly.pdbx_seq_one_letter_code
_entity_poly.pdbx_strand_id
1 'polypeptide(L)' 'MKKKENPRYHVLSVRVSREDREAIEKFSKEVNMKVSDLMREALQDVVPWQSTS' A
#
# COMPACT_ATOMS: atom_id res chain seq x y z
N MET A 1 21.84 11.22 -19.36
CA MET A 1 21.18 11.52 -18.07
C MET A 1 19.89 10.72 -17.96
N LYS A 2 19.86 9.66 -17.15
CA LYS A 2 18.61 8.91 -16.91
C LYS A 2 17.68 9.81 -16.08
N LYS A 3 16.49 10.06 -16.62
CA LYS A 3 15.43 10.85 -15.96
C LYS A 3 15.18 10.21 -14.60
N LYS A 4 15.40 10.97 -13.52
CA LYS A 4 14.79 10.65 -12.22
C LYS A 4 13.29 10.83 -12.42
N GLU A 5 12.60 9.79 -12.88
CA GLU A 5 11.16 9.69 -12.74
C GLU A 5 10.89 9.66 -11.24
N ASN A 6 10.56 10.83 -10.68
CA ASN A 6 9.94 10.90 -9.36
C ASN A 6 8.55 10.29 -9.54
N PRO A 7 8.26 9.08 -9.01
CA PRO A 7 6.91 8.56 -9.06
C PRO A 7 6.03 9.57 -8.33
N ARG A 8 5.01 10.12 -9.00
CA ARG A 8 4.00 10.93 -8.32
C ARG A 8 3.23 9.98 -7.42
N TYR A 9 3.66 9.85 -6.17
CA TYR A 9 2.94 9.09 -5.17
C TYR A 9 1.61 9.80 -4.90
N HIS A 10 0.51 9.19 -5.32
CA HIS A 10 -0.80 9.58 -4.86
C HIS A 10 -0.93 9.09 -3.41
N VAL A 11 -0.92 10.02 -2.46
CA VAL A 11 -1.12 9.69 -1.05
C VAL A 11 -2.60 9.46 -0.82
N LEU A 12 -2.96 8.29 -0.30
CA LEU A 12 -4.32 7.93 0.07
C LEU A 12 -4.42 7.90 1.60
N SER A 13 -5.42 8.58 2.15
CA SER A 13 -5.75 8.48 3.57
C SER A 13 -6.90 7.49 3.75
N VAL A 14 -6.61 6.37 4.42
CA VAL A 14 -7.59 5.31 4.70
C VAL A 14 -7.99 5.38 6.16
N ARG A 15 -9.29 5.28 6.45
CA ARG A 15 -9.81 5.13 7.82
C ARG A 15 -10.00 3.64 8.10
N VAL A 16 -9.40 3.18 9.18
CA VAL A 16 -9.51 1.80 9.67
C VAL A 16 -9.87 1.83 11.15
N SER A 17 -10.36 0.72 11.68
CA SER A 17 -10.56 0.57 13.11
C SER A 17 -9.20 0.57 13.85
N ARG A 18 -9.22 0.75 15.16
CA ARG A 18 -8.00 0.70 15.97
C ARG A 18 -7.37 -0.71 15.95
N GLU A 19 -8.19 -1.75 16.04
CA GLU A 19 -7.77 -3.14 16.05
C GLU A 19 -7.07 -3.51 14.73
N ASP A 20 -7.65 -3.09 13.60
CA ASP A 20 -7.06 -3.32 12.28
C ASP A 20 -5.72 -2.59 12.13
N ARG A 21 -5.62 -1.35 12.64
CA ARG A 21 -4.36 -0.60 12.61
C ARG A 21 -3.26 -1.32 13.40
N GLU A 22 -3.56 -1.80 14.60
CA GLU A 22 -2.60 -2.52 15.43
C GLU A 22 -2.14 -3.84 14.77
N ALA A 23 -3.07 -4.55 14.12
CA ALA A 23 -2.76 -5.75 13.33
C ALA A 23 -1.84 -5.45 12.14
N ILE A 24 -2.15 -4.40 11.36
CA ILE A 24 -1.35 -3.97 10.20
C ILE A 24 0.06 -3.54 10.63
N GLU A 25 0.19 -2.79 11.73
CA GLU A 25 1.50 -2.39 12.26
C GLU A 25 2.31 -3.57 12.79
N LYS A 26 1.67 -4.53 13.45
CA LYS A 26 2.33 -5.76 13.89
C LYS A 26 2.85 -6.55 12.70
N PHE A 27 2.01 -6.76 11.69
CA PHE A 27 2.37 -7.49 10.49
C PHE A 27 3.51 -6.79 9.74
N SER A 28 3.43 -5.47 9.54
CA SER A 28 4.50 -4.65 8.96
C SER A 28 5.87 -4.86 9.61
N LYS A 29 5.91 -5.02 10.95
CA LYS A 29 7.15 -5.33 11.69
C LYS A 29 7.64 -6.75 11.45
N GLU A 30 6.75 -7.72 11.38
CA GLU A 30 7.09 -9.14 11.13
C GLU A 30 7.69 -9.35 9.75
N VAL A 31 7.13 -8.69 8.72
CA VAL A 31 7.63 -8.79 7.33
C VAL A 31 8.74 -7.80 7.01
N ASN A 32 9.09 -6.89 7.94
CA ASN A 32 10.05 -5.82 7.74
C ASN A 32 9.75 -4.94 6.51
N MET A 33 8.47 -4.62 6.31
CA MET A 33 7.96 -3.82 5.18
C MET A 33 7.19 -2.62 5.70
N LYS A 34 7.16 -1.52 4.94
CA LYS A 34 6.33 -0.37 5.32
C LYS A 34 4.85 -0.69 5.12
N VAL A 35 4.00 -0.16 5.99
CA VAL A 35 2.54 -0.25 5.87
C VAL A 35 2.05 0.20 4.49
N SER A 36 2.66 1.22 3.89
CA SER A 36 2.29 1.69 2.54
C SER A 36 2.56 0.68 1.44
N ASP A 37 3.66 -0.07 1.54
CA ASP A 37 4.03 -1.08 0.54
C ASP A 37 3.10 -2.29 0.68
N LEU A 38 2.83 -2.70 1.93
CA LEU A 38 1.92 -3.76 2.28
C LEU A 38 0.49 -3.50 1.82
N MET A 39 -0.02 -2.30 2.10
CA MET A 39 -1.35 -1.88 1.66
C MET A 39 -1.43 -1.77 0.14
N ARG A 40 -0.35 -1.38 -0.53
CA ARG A 40 -0.31 -1.33 -1.99
C ARG A 40 -0.40 -2.72 -2.60
N GLU A 41 0.34 -3.69 -2.08
CA GLU A 41 0.26 -5.09 -2.53
C GLU A 41 -1.12 -5.67 -2.26
N ALA A 42 -1.65 -5.48 -1.06
CA ALA A 42 -3.01 -5.92 -0.73
C ALA A 42 -4.05 -5.30 -1.67
N LEU A 43 -3.95 -3.99 -1.95
CA LEU A 43 -4.83 -3.30 -2.89
C LEU A 43 -4.69 -3.80 -4.33
N GLN A 44 -3.51 -4.22 -4.78
CA GLN A 44 -3.35 -4.83 -6.11
C GLN A 44 -4.03 -6.19 -6.21
N ASP A 45 -4.11 -6.94 -5.11
CA ASP A 45 -4.78 -8.23 -5.06
C ASP A 45 -6.31 -8.09 -4.93
N VAL A 46 -6.79 -7.16 -4.10
CA VAL A 46 -8.23 -6.96 -3.88
C VAL A 46 -8.91 -6.10 -4.94
N VAL A 47 -8.17 -5.21 -5.61
CA VAL A 47 -8.72 -4.41 -6.70
C VAL A 47 -8.44 -5.16 -8.00
N PRO A 48 -9.44 -5.80 -8.62
CA PRO A 48 -9.30 -6.22 -10.00
C PRO A 48 -9.15 -4.92 -10.79
N TRP A 49 -7.92 -4.59 -11.20
CA TRP A 49 -7.72 -3.60 -12.25
C TRP A 49 -8.60 -4.07 -13.39
N GLN A 50 -9.67 -3.33 -13.67
CA GLN A 50 -10.39 -3.55 -14.91
C GLN A 50 -9.33 -3.49 -15.99
N SER A 51 -9.09 -4.61 -16.66
CA SER A 51 -8.46 -4.62 -17.98
C SER A 51 -9.23 -3.59 -18.78
N THR A 52 -8.68 -2.38 -18.87
CA THR A 52 -9.18 -1.36 -19.78
C THR A 52 -8.85 -1.89 -21.16
N SER A 53 -9.82 -2.56 -21.76
CA SER A 53 -9.90 -2.77 -23.21
C SER A 53 -9.91 -1.43 -23.94
#